data_AF-A0A9D8MTG2-F1
#
_entry.id   AF-A0A9D8MTG2-F1
#
_cell.length_a   1.000
_cell.length_b   1.000
_cell.length_c   1.000
_cell.angle_alpha   90.00
_cell.angle_beta   90.00
_cell.angle_gamma   90.00
#
_symmetry.space_group_name_H-M   'P 1'
#
loop_
_entity.id
_entity.type
_entity.pdbx_description
1 polymer ?
#
loop_
_entity_poly.entity_id
_entity_poly.type
_entity_poly.pdbx_seq_one_letter_code
_entity_poly.pdbx_strand_id
1 'polypeptide(L)'
;MTLRELHKGQSATILKVGGEGALRQHFLDMGMIPGTQVTLQKYAPLGDPMELRIHGYELTLRLADAEKIEVRTLSNSPLKGENIDSSPFKGEVGRGSGAGTESHPGFGEEGRYHDEDAFHPISSAKKGPLTFALVGNQNSGKTTLFNQLTGSKQHVGNFPGVTIDRKDGIIKGHPEATVTDLPGIYSLSPYTSEEVISRRFILENKPSGIINIVDATNIERNLYLTMQLMELGIPMVLALNMMDEVRSN
;
A
#
# COMPACT_ATOMS: atom_id res chain seq x y z
N MET A 1 -24.25 15.16 -5.95
CA MET A 1 -24.37 14.21 -4.82
C MET A 1 -23.01 14.00 -4.19
N THR A 2 -22.98 13.72 -2.90
CA THR A 2 -21.81 13.26 -2.17
C THR A 2 -21.65 11.75 -2.30
N LEU A 3 -20.49 11.22 -1.93
CA LEU A 3 -20.22 9.78 -1.93
C LEU A 3 -21.13 9.02 -0.95
N ARG A 4 -21.56 9.66 0.14
CA ARG A 4 -22.52 9.12 1.13
C ARG A 4 -23.87 8.75 0.51
N GLU A 5 -24.30 9.45 -0.55
CA GLU A 5 -25.60 9.28 -1.22
C GLU A 5 -25.64 8.08 -2.19
N LEU A 6 -24.56 7.30 -2.35
CA LEU A 6 -24.57 6.10 -3.19
C LEU A 6 -25.48 5.00 -2.65
N HIS A 7 -26.02 4.18 -3.54
CA HIS A 7 -26.71 2.94 -3.20
C HIS A 7 -25.80 1.71 -3.36
N LYS A 8 -26.14 0.60 -2.69
CA LYS A 8 -25.36 -0.64 -2.76
C LYS A 8 -25.26 -1.14 -4.21
N GLY A 9 -24.04 -1.42 -4.67
CA GLY A 9 -23.73 -1.82 -6.04
C GLY A 9 -23.67 -0.67 -7.05
N GLN A 10 -23.86 0.58 -6.63
CA GLN A 10 -23.81 1.74 -7.52
C GLN A 10 -22.38 2.25 -7.70
N SER A 11 -22.02 2.54 -8.96
CA SER A 11 -20.75 3.17 -9.33
C SER A 11 -20.90 4.67 -9.59
N ALA A 12 -19.86 5.44 -9.26
CA ALA A 12 -19.75 6.85 -9.57
C ALA A 12 -18.30 7.26 -9.88
N THR A 13 -18.14 8.39 -10.57
CA THR A 13 -16.86 9.07 -10.74
C THR A 13 -16.69 10.13 -9.66
N ILE A 14 -15.54 10.19 -8.99
CA ILE A 14 -15.17 11.32 -8.12
C ILE A 14 -15.01 12.57 -8.98
N LEU A 15 -15.77 13.63 -8.67
CA LEU A 15 -15.59 14.94 -9.30
C LEU A 15 -14.61 15.80 -8.52
N LYS A 16 -14.76 15.82 -7.18
CA LYS A 16 -13.97 16.69 -6.30
C LYS A 16 -13.84 16.08 -4.92
N VAL A 17 -12.61 16.08 -4.44
CA VAL A 17 -12.22 15.67 -3.09
C VAL A 17 -12.23 16.92 -2.22
N GLY A 18 -13.02 16.92 -1.15
CA GLY A 18 -13.07 17.98 -0.15
C GLY A 18 -12.14 17.73 1.03
N GLY A 19 -12.43 18.38 2.16
CA GLY A 19 -11.54 18.42 3.31
C GLY A 19 -10.32 19.33 3.10
N GLU A 20 -9.63 19.61 4.20
CA GLU A 20 -8.47 20.50 4.27
C GLU A 20 -7.29 19.80 4.95
N GLY A 21 -6.07 20.26 4.69
CA GLY A 21 -4.85 19.75 5.32
C GLY A 21 -4.70 18.22 5.25
N ALA A 22 -4.39 17.61 6.40
CA ALA A 22 -4.12 16.18 6.51
C ALA A 22 -5.28 15.27 6.06
N LEU A 23 -6.54 15.70 6.26
CA LEU A 23 -7.72 14.93 5.81
C LEU A 23 -7.79 14.86 4.28
N ARG A 24 -7.56 15.99 3.60
CA ARG A 24 -7.48 16.03 2.14
C ARG A 24 -6.36 15.14 1.64
N GLN A 25 -5.18 15.23 2.26
CA GLN A 25 -4.03 14.43 1.87
C GLN A 25 -4.31 12.93 2.02
N HIS A 26 -4.81 12.49 3.17
CA HIS A 26 -5.15 11.09 3.42
C HIS A 26 -6.17 10.52 2.40
N PHE A 27 -7.13 11.32 1.90
CA PHE A 27 -7.97 10.90 0.77
C PHE A 27 -7.16 10.64 -0.51
N LEU A 28 -6.25 11.54 -0.88
CA LEU A 28 -5.39 11.37 -2.06
C LEU A 28 -4.43 10.18 -1.89
N ASP A 29 -3.90 9.98 -0.69
CA ASP A 29 -3.03 8.85 -0.30
C ASP A 29 -3.77 7.49 -0.44
N MET A 30 -5.09 7.49 -0.25
CA MET A 30 -5.98 6.34 -0.48
C MET A 30 -6.48 6.21 -1.94
N GLY A 31 -5.93 6.97 -2.87
CA GLY A 31 -6.34 6.95 -4.29
C GLY A 31 -7.73 7.54 -4.55
N MET A 32 -8.35 8.22 -3.58
CA MET A 32 -9.58 8.99 -3.79
C MET A 32 -9.21 10.31 -4.50
N ILE A 33 -9.01 10.24 -5.82
CA ILE A 33 -8.64 11.39 -6.66
C ILE A 33 -9.74 11.73 -7.68
N PRO A 34 -9.87 13.00 -8.13
CA PRO A 34 -10.79 13.37 -9.20
C PRO A 34 -10.56 12.53 -10.47
N GLY A 35 -11.65 12.05 -11.07
CA GLY A 35 -11.62 11.15 -12.23
C GLY A 35 -11.68 9.66 -11.88
N THR A 36 -11.32 9.24 -10.66
CA THR A 36 -11.39 7.83 -10.24
C THR A 36 -12.83 7.34 -10.16
N GLN A 37 -13.09 6.14 -10.69
CA GLN A 37 -14.34 5.42 -10.52
C GLN A 37 -14.33 4.64 -9.20
N VAL A 38 -15.41 4.77 -8.43
CA VAL A 38 -15.63 4.09 -7.15
C VAL A 38 -16.97 3.36 -7.15
N THR A 39 -17.07 2.24 -6.45
CA THR A 39 -18.31 1.45 -6.36
C THR A 39 -18.60 1.05 -4.91
N LEU A 40 -19.80 1.33 -4.42
CA LEU A 40 -20.22 1.01 -3.05
C LEU A 40 -20.56 -0.48 -2.92
N GLN A 41 -19.78 -1.24 -2.14
CA GLN A 41 -19.99 -2.68 -1.93
C GLN A 41 -21.07 -2.97 -0.88
N LYS A 42 -21.01 -2.31 0.27
CA LYS A 42 -21.98 -2.42 1.38
C LYS A 42 -21.81 -1.27 2.38
N TYR A 43 -22.81 -1.08 3.23
CA TYR A 43 -22.67 -0.39 4.50
C TYR A 43 -22.39 -1.41 5.62
N ALA A 44 -21.78 -0.97 6.72
CA ALA A 44 -21.75 -1.74 7.95
C ALA A 44 -23.18 -1.96 8.49
N PRO A 45 -23.41 -2.96 9.38
CA PRO A 45 -24.76 -3.28 9.88
C PRO A 45 -25.48 -2.13 10.61
N LEU A 46 -24.74 -1.13 11.10
CA LEU A 46 -25.26 0.07 11.77
C LEU A 46 -25.23 1.34 10.86
N GLY A 47 -24.91 1.19 9.58
CA GLY A 47 -24.86 2.27 8.58
C GLY A 47 -23.48 2.92 8.37
N ASP A 48 -22.63 2.94 9.40
CA ASP A 48 -21.27 3.53 9.36
C ASP A 48 -20.24 2.50 9.87
N PRO A 49 -19.06 2.34 9.23
CA PRO A 49 -18.62 2.92 7.95
C PRO A 49 -19.29 2.31 6.71
N MET A 50 -19.02 2.90 5.54
CA MET A 50 -19.33 2.31 4.22
C MET A 50 -18.07 1.68 3.60
N GLU A 51 -18.24 0.69 2.73
CA GLU A 51 -17.14 -0.04 2.08
C GLU A 51 -17.19 0.14 0.56
N LEU A 52 -16.08 0.59 -0.02
CA LEU A 52 -15.94 1.08 -1.38
C LEU A 52 -14.88 0.25 -2.12
N ARG A 53 -15.14 -0.16 -3.36
CA ARG A 53 -14.09 -0.68 -4.25
C ARG A 53 -13.55 0.45 -5.14
N ILE A 54 -12.22 0.62 -5.11
CA ILE A 54 -11.45 1.73 -5.70
C ILE A 54 -10.13 1.13 -6.20
N HIS A 55 -9.72 1.38 -7.44
CA HIS A 55 -8.46 0.83 -8.02
C HIS A 55 -8.26 -0.66 -7.69
N GLY A 56 -9.28 -1.49 -7.96
CA GLY A 56 -9.28 -2.93 -7.69
C GLY A 56 -9.58 -3.33 -6.24
N TYR A 57 -8.99 -2.65 -5.25
CA TYR A 57 -9.05 -3.04 -3.83
C TYR A 57 -10.22 -2.39 -3.04
N GLU A 58 -10.49 -2.87 -1.82
CA GLU A 58 -11.64 -2.45 -0.99
C GLU A 58 -11.23 -1.59 0.23
N LEU A 59 -11.89 -0.44 0.40
CA LEU A 59 -11.63 0.57 1.41
C LEU A 59 -12.87 0.84 2.27
N THR A 60 -12.71 0.84 3.59
CA THR A 60 -13.73 1.33 4.53
C THR A 60 -13.57 2.84 4.78
N LEU A 61 -14.65 3.60 4.61
CA LEU A 61 -14.70 5.05 4.82
C LEU A 61 -15.88 5.43 5.70
N ARG A 62 -15.70 6.38 6.64
CA ARG A 62 -16.81 6.88 7.48
C ARG A 62 -17.76 7.77 6.67
N LEU A 63 -19.05 7.74 6.98
CA LEU A 63 -20.07 8.55 6.30
C LEU A 63 -19.75 10.05 6.36
N ALA A 64 -19.29 10.54 7.52
CA ALA A 64 -18.90 11.93 7.73
C ALA A 64 -17.67 12.36 6.90
N ASP A 65 -16.93 11.41 6.32
CA ASP A 65 -15.82 11.66 5.40
C ASP A 65 -16.26 11.49 3.94
N ALA A 66 -17.15 10.53 3.66
CA ALA A 66 -17.81 10.38 2.37
C ALA A 66 -18.68 11.61 1.98
N GLU A 67 -19.27 12.30 2.96
CA GLU A 67 -19.97 13.59 2.77
C GLU A 67 -19.07 14.67 2.13
N LYS A 68 -17.75 14.58 2.32
CA LYS A 68 -16.79 15.57 1.84
C LYS A 68 -16.32 15.29 0.41
N ILE A 69 -16.83 14.24 -0.25
CA ILE A 69 -16.38 13.81 -1.57
C ILE A 69 -17.56 13.92 -2.54
N GLU A 70 -17.43 14.83 -3.51
CA GLU A 70 -18.45 15.09 -4.54
C GLU A 70 -18.29 14.08 -5.69
N VAL A 71 -19.40 13.42 -6.05
CA VAL A 71 -19.40 12.37 -7.09
C VAL A 71 -20.53 12.56 -8.10
N ARG A 72 -20.33 11.98 -9.28
CA ARG A 72 -21.35 11.82 -10.34
C ARG A 72 -21.60 10.34 -10.58
N THR A 73 -22.82 9.89 -10.34
CA THR A 73 -23.23 8.51 -10.63
C THR A 73 -23.18 8.20 -12.11
N LEU A 74 -22.83 6.95 -12.41
CA LEU A 74 -23.05 6.35 -13.72
C LEU A 74 -24.51 5.88 -13.74
N SER A 75 -25.34 6.48 -14.60
CA SER A 75 -26.76 6.15 -14.67
C SER A 75 -26.97 4.82 -15.40
N ASN A 76 -27.51 3.82 -14.70
CA ASN A 76 -27.98 2.57 -15.30
C ASN A 76 -29.20 2.84 -16.20
N SER A 77 -28.94 3.26 -17.44
CA SER A 77 -29.92 3.22 -18.53
C SER A 77 -29.67 1.93 -19.34
N PRO A 78 -30.67 1.03 -19.49
CA PRO A 78 -30.53 -0.18 -20.29
C PRO A 78 -30.63 0.16 -21.79
N LEU A 79 -29.62 0.86 -22.31
CA LEU A 79 -29.49 1.15 -23.73
C LEU A 79 -28.71 0.03 -24.43
N LYS A 80 -29.19 -0.31 -25.63
CA LYS A 80 -28.58 -1.31 -26.51
C LYS A 80 -27.19 -0.83 -26.93
N GLY A 81 -26.32 -1.78 -27.29
CA GLY A 81 -25.00 -1.46 -27.80
C GLY A 81 -25.05 -0.62 -29.07
N GLU A 82 -24.58 0.61 -28.97
CA GLU A 82 -24.00 1.36 -30.09
C GLU A 82 -22.49 1.42 -29.83
N ASN A 83 -21.69 1.11 -30.85
CA ASN A 83 -20.24 1.06 -30.71
C ASN A 83 -19.70 2.50 -30.60
N ILE A 84 -19.20 2.86 -29.42
CA ILE A 84 -18.35 4.05 -29.26
C ILE A 84 -16.92 3.59 -29.51
N ASP A 85 -16.27 4.17 -30.53
CA ASP A 85 -14.95 3.75 -30.98
C ASP A 85 -13.92 3.74 -29.85
N SER A 86 -13.35 2.57 -29.59
CA SER A 86 -12.09 2.41 -28.86
C SER A 86 -10.94 2.87 -29.77
N SER A 87 -10.87 4.17 -30.07
CA SER A 87 -9.79 4.76 -30.84
C SER A 87 -8.46 4.54 -30.10
N PRO A 88 -7.53 3.72 -30.61
CA PRO A 88 -6.26 3.49 -29.92
C PRO A 88 -5.43 4.77 -30.00
N PHE A 89 -4.78 5.12 -28.89
CA PHE A 89 -3.90 6.28 -28.82
C PHE A 89 -2.65 6.03 -29.69
N LYS A 90 -2.73 6.41 -30.98
CA LYS A 90 -1.62 6.30 -31.93
C LYS A 90 -0.54 7.34 -31.64
N GLY A 91 0.26 7.09 -30.61
CA GLY A 91 1.63 7.60 -30.57
C GLY A 91 2.45 6.88 -31.63
N GLU A 92 3.00 7.63 -32.60
CA GLU A 92 3.83 7.05 -33.66
C GLU A 92 5.21 6.66 -33.11
N VAL A 93 5.39 5.37 -32.82
CA VAL A 93 6.73 4.77 -32.66
C VAL A 93 7.11 4.15 -34.00
N GLY A 94 8.09 4.74 -34.68
CA GLY A 94 8.51 4.33 -36.02
C GLY A 94 9.01 2.90 -36.06
N ARG A 95 8.40 2.06 -36.92
CA ARG A 95 8.84 0.67 -37.14
C ARG A 95 10.14 0.61 -37.95
N GLY A 96 11.28 0.71 -37.27
CA GLY A 96 12.54 0.18 -37.79
C GLY A 96 12.45 -1.34 -37.93
N SER A 97 12.60 -1.86 -39.15
CA SER A 97 12.45 -3.30 -39.41
C SER A 97 13.73 -4.08 -39.10
N GLY A 98 13.72 -4.86 -38.03
CA GLY A 98 14.76 -5.84 -37.71
C GLY A 98 14.15 -7.13 -37.16
N ALA A 99 14.35 -8.25 -37.85
CA ALA A 99 13.88 -9.55 -37.40
C ALA A 99 14.93 -10.19 -36.46
N GLY A 100 14.83 -9.88 -35.17
CA GLY A 100 15.60 -10.52 -34.11
C GLY A 100 14.67 -11.20 -33.11
N THR A 101 15.01 -12.41 -32.67
CA THR A 101 14.40 -13.04 -31.49
C THR A 101 14.98 -12.42 -30.22
N GLU A 102 14.66 -11.15 -29.98
CA GLU A 102 15.03 -10.49 -28.73
C GLU A 102 14.14 -11.00 -27.61
N SER A 103 14.70 -11.92 -26.83
CA SER A 103 14.14 -12.36 -25.55
C SER A 103 13.83 -11.16 -24.67
N HIS A 104 12.64 -11.14 -24.06
CA HIS A 104 12.33 -10.17 -23.01
C HIS A 104 13.45 -10.16 -21.96
N PRO A 105 13.99 -8.99 -21.55
CA PRO A 105 14.95 -8.92 -20.47
C PRO A 105 14.23 -9.27 -19.16
N GLY A 106 14.39 -10.51 -18.71
CA GLY A 106 13.78 -11.07 -17.51
C GLY A 106 14.28 -10.40 -16.22
N PHE A 107 13.75 -9.22 -15.91
CA PHE A 107 14.03 -8.50 -14.66
C PHE A 107 13.31 -9.18 -13.47
N GLY A 108 13.85 -10.32 -13.02
CA GLY A 108 13.40 -10.99 -11.80
C GLY A 108 13.69 -12.50 -11.75
N GLU A 109 13.82 -13.17 -12.89
CA GLU A 109 14.11 -14.61 -12.95
C GLU A 109 15.49 -14.82 -13.59
N GLU A 110 16.42 -15.29 -12.75
CA GLU A 110 17.87 -15.50 -12.94
C GLU A 110 18.78 -14.24 -13.02
N GLY A 111 19.98 -14.36 -12.41
CA GLY A 111 21.16 -13.57 -12.80
C GLY A 111 21.51 -12.28 -12.03
N ARG A 112 20.70 -11.79 -11.08
CA ARG A 112 21.04 -10.60 -10.25
C ARG A 112 20.83 -10.80 -8.76
N TYR A 113 21.69 -11.62 -8.17
CA TYR A 113 21.93 -11.61 -6.72
C TYR A 113 22.85 -10.43 -6.36
N HIS A 114 22.95 -10.11 -5.07
CA HIS A 114 24.12 -9.36 -4.61
C HIS A 114 25.34 -10.26 -4.74
N ASP A 115 26.40 -9.80 -5.41
CA ASP A 115 27.70 -10.46 -5.37
C ASP A 115 28.15 -10.53 -3.91
N GLU A 116 28.41 -11.72 -3.37
CA GLU A 116 28.81 -11.88 -1.96
C GLU A 116 30.17 -11.21 -1.70
N ASP A 117 31.06 -11.21 -2.71
CA ASP A 117 32.34 -10.48 -2.68
C ASP A 117 32.19 -8.94 -2.85
N ALA A 118 31.06 -8.48 -3.40
CA ALA A 118 30.70 -7.06 -3.49
C ALA A 118 29.81 -6.58 -2.33
N PHE A 119 29.54 -7.45 -1.35
CA PHE A 119 28.88 -7.08 -0.12
C PHE A 119 29.77 -6.11 0.67
N HIS A 120 29.52 -4.80 0.52
CA HIS A 120 30.02 -3.81 1.47
C HIS A 120 29.54 -4.20 2.87
N PRO A 121 30.43 -4.66 3.77
CA PRO A 121 29.98 -5.10 5.08
C PRO A 121 29.38 -3.90 5.81
N ILE A 122 28.24 -4.09 6.47
CA ILE A 122 27.68 -3.07 7.38
C ILE A 122 28.82 -2.67 8.31
N SER A 123 29.26 -1.40 8.23
CA SER A 123 30.55 -1.04 8.77
C SER A 123 30.61 -1.38 10.26
N SER A 124 31.72 -1.99 10.69
CA SER A 124 31.87 -2.62 12.01
C SER A 124 31.78 -1.64 13.20
N ALA A 125 31.52 -0.36 12.91
CA ALA A 125 31.09 0.68 13.84
C ALA A 125 29.69 0.44 14.43
N LYS A 126 28.73 -0.17 13.71
CA LYS A 126 27.35 -0.38 14.23
C LYS A 126 27.23 -1.65 15.10
N LYS A 127 28.03 -1.72 16.17
CA LYS A 127 28.07 -2.78 17.21
C LYS A 127 26.81 -2.90 18.10
N GLY A 128 25.66 -2.41 17.64
CA GLY A 128 24.38 -2.47 18.35
C GLY A 128 23.44 -3.55 17.78
N PRO A 129 22.35 -3.89 18.50
CA PRO A 129 21.33 -4.78 17.96
C PRO A 129 20.72 -4.20 16.67
N LEU A 130 20.42 -5.06 15.71
CA LEU A 130 19.78 -4.69 14.46
C LEU A 130 18.27 -4.58 14.68
N THR A 131 17.72 -3.38 14.54
CA THR A 131 16.29 -3.11 14.65
C THR A 131 15.67 -2.93 13.28
N PHE A 132 14.59 -3.66 12.98
CA PHE A 132 13.86 -3.58 11.72
C PHE A 132 12.43 -3.12 11.96
N ALA A 133 11.96 -2.16 11.15
CA ALA A 133 10.54 -1.82 11.08
C ALA A 133 9.85 -2.65 9.99
N LEU A 134 8.81 -3.40 10.34
CA LEU A 134 7.95 -4.06 9.37
C LEU A 134 6.78 -3.13 9.03
N VAL A 135 6.69 -2.72 7.76
CA VAL A 135 5.80 -1.65 7.30
C VAL A 135 5.07 -2.12 6.04
N GLY A 136 3.89 -1.58 5.77
CA GLY A 136 3.11 -1.90 4.58
C GLY A 136 1.66 -1.41 4.70
N ASN A 137 0.90 -1.51 3.61
CA ASN A 137 -0.53 -1.22 3.62
C ASN A 137 -1.31 -2.20 4.49
N GLN A 138 -2.50 -1.78 4.92
CA GLN A 138 -3.44 -2.70 5.55
C GLN A 138 -3.74 -3.88 4.61
N ASN A 139 -3.78 -5.08 5.18
CA ASN A 139 -3.98 -6.37 4.51
C ASN A 139 -2.87 -6.86 3.56
N SER A 140 -1.72 -6.21 3.38
CA SER A 140 -0.63 -6.68 2.48
C SER A 140 0.11 -7.98 2.92
N GLY A 141 -0.49 -8.77 3.81
CA GLY A 141 0.09 -10.00 4.38
C GLY A 141 1.16 -9.75 5.48
N LYS A 142 1.30 -8.50 5.94
CA LYS A 142 2.35 -8.07 6.88
C LYS A 142 2.51 -8.95 8.13
N THR A 143 1.43 -9.24 8.84
CA THR A 143 1.49 -10.11 10.04
C THR A 143 1.80 -11.58 9.71
N THR A 144 1.55 -12.04 8.47
CA THR A 144 1.98 -13.36 8.01
C THR A 144 3.51 -13.43 7.92
N LEU A 145 4.15 -12.43 7.31
CA LEU A 145 5.62 -12.36 7.24
C LEU A 145 6.24 -12.18 8.63
N PHE A 146 5.64 -11.37 9.51
CA PHE A 146 6.08 -11.23 10.90
C PHE A 146 6.14 -12.58 11.63
N ASN A 147 5.08 -13.39 11.52
CA ASN A 147 4.99 -14.73 12.13
C ASN A 147 6.00 -15.72 11.49
N GLN A 148 6.26 -15.60 10.19
CA GLN A 148 7.30 -16.39 9.53
C GLN A 148 8.71 -16.01 10.02
N LEU A 149 9.00 -14.72 10.20
CA LEU A 149 10.30 -14.23 10.69
C LEU A 149 10.55 -14.56 12.18
N THR A 150 9.54 -14.45 13.04
CA THR A 150 9.72 -14.50 14.52
C THR A 150 9.22 -15.81 15.16
N GLY A 151 8.15 -16.41 14.63
CA GLY A 151 7.52 -17.61 15.19
C GLY A 151 6.99 -17.38 16.61
N SER A 152 7.45 -18.19 17.56
CA SER A 152 7.07 -18.07 18.98
C SER A 152 7.88 -17.02 19.76
N LYS A 153 8.95 -16.45 19.19
CA LYS A 153 9.79 -15.43 19.84
C LYS A 153 9.23 -14.01 19.61
N GLN A 154 7.94 -13.83 19.88
CA GLN A 154 7.24 -12.55 19.77
C GLN A 154 6.65 -12.12 21.12
N HIS A 155 6.63 -10.81 21.35
CA HIS A 155 5.98 -10.15 22.48
C HIS A 155 4.95 -9.16 21.94
N VAL A 156 3.77 -9.13 22.57
CA VAL A 156 2.69 -8.21 22.23
C VAL A 156 2.43 -7.29 23.42
N GLY A 157 2.46 -5.99 23.17
CA GLY A 157 2.12 -4.93 24.11
C GLY A 157 1.39 -3.80 23.38
N ASN A 158 1.48 -2.57 23.90
CA ASN A 158 0.93 -1.37 23.26
C ASN A 158 2.05 -0.36 22.97
N PHE A 159 1.85 0.51 21.98
CA PHE A 159 2.69 1.69 21.82
C PHE A 159 2.48 2.68 23.01
N PRO A 160 3.49 3.48 23.40
CA PRO A 160 3.38 4.35 24.58
C PRO A 160 2.24 5.38 24.48
N GLY A 161 1.35 5.37 25.48
CA GLY A 161 0.25 6.34 25.60
C GLY A 161 -0.98 6.10 24.73
N VAL A 162 -1.09 4.93 24.07
CA VAL A 162 -2.17 4.59 23.14
C VAL A 162 -2.62 3.13 23.30
N THR A 163 -3.80 2.80 22.78
CA THR A 163 -4.38 1.44 22.80
C THR A 163 -4.18 0.69 21.49
N ILE A 164 -3.03 0.91 20.83
CA ILE A 164 -2.69 0.29 19.55
C ILE A 164 -1.58 -0.73 19.79
N ASP A 165 -1.88 -1.97 19.37
CA ASP A 165 -0.99 -3.14 19.44
C ASP A 165 0.42 -2.81 18.91
N ARG A 166 1.43 -3.16 19.70
CA ARG A 166 2.82 -3.22 19.30
C ARG A 166 3.29 -4.66 19.40
N LYS A 167 3.84 -5.21 18.32
CA LYS A 167 4.42 -6.57 18.31
C LYS A 167 5.90 -6.47 18.01
N ASP A 168 6.75 -6.93 18.92
CA ASP A 168 8.19 -7.03 18.74
C ASP A 168 8.59 -8.50 18.74
N GLY A 169 9.56 -8.89 17.92
CA GLY A 169 10.08 -10.26 17.94
C GLY A 169 11.53 -10.37 17.49
N ILE A 170 12.18 -11.46 17.92
CA ILE A 170 13.54 -11.79 17.53
C ILE A 170 13.48 -12.61 16.24
N ILE A 171 14.30 -12.27 15.24
CA ILE A 171 14.32 -12.98 13.96
C ILE A 171 14.93 -14.40 14.15
N LYS A 172 14.30 -15.42 13.56
CA LYS A 172 14.81 -16.80 13.59
C LYS A 172 16.20 -16.87 12.98
N GLY A 173 17.13 -17.55 13.66
CA GLY A 173 18.54 -17.61 13.27
C GLY A 173 19.39 -16.41 13.69
N HIS A 174 18.77 -15.24 13.93
CA HIS A 174 19.44 -13.95 14.12
C HIS A 174 19.12 -13.34 15.50
N PRO A 175 19.75 -13.83 16.60
CA PRO A 175 19.52 -13.30 17.96
C PRO A 175 19.95 -11.82 18.12
N GLU A 176 20.80 -11.32 17.25
CA GLU A 176 21.22 -9.92 17.15
C GLU A 176 20.16 -9.01 16.50
N ALA A 177 19.12 -9.58 15.88
CA ALA A 177 18.13 -8.87 15.08
C ALA A 177 16.71 -8.95 15.67
N THR A 178 16.07 -7.80 15.79
CA THR A 178 14.67 -7.65 16.19
C THR A 178 13.85 -6.95 15.12
N VAL A 179 12.58 -7.33 15.02
CA VAL A 179 11.61 -6.71 14.11
C VAL A 179 10.38 -6.26 14.89
N THR A 180 9.88 -5.05 14.61
CA THR A 180 8.63 -4.52 15.15
C THR A 180 7.57 -4.48 14.05
N ASP A 181 6.41 -5.11 14.27
CA ASP A 181 5.21 -4.97 13.43
C ASP A 181 4.58 -3.59 13.70
N LEU A 182 4.64 -2.67 12.73
CA LEU A 182 3.91 -1.40 12.81
C LEU A 182 2.45 -1.59 12.36
N PRO A 183 1.51 -0.72 12.73
CA PRO A 183 0.17 -0.69 12.14
C PRO A 183 0.19 -0.71 10.59
N GLY A 184 -0.87 -1.25 9.98
CA GLY A 184 -1.05 -1.15 8.53
C GLY A 184 -1.48 0.27 8.15
N ILE A 185 -0.73 0.94 7.28
CA ILE A 185 -0.87 2.37 6.99
C ILE A 185 -0.86 2.63 5.49
N TYR A 186 -1.56 3.68 5.03
CA TYR A 186 -1.53 4.07 3.60
C TYR A 186 -0.46 5.13 3.31
N SER A 187 -0.07 5.93 4.30
CA SER A 187 0.98 6.94 4.17
C SER A 187 1.63 7.26 5.52
N LEU A 188 2.60 8.19 5.51
CA LEU A 188 3.15 8.86 6.68
C LEU A 188 2.39 10.18 6.99
N SER A 189 1.23 10.42 6.38
CA SER A 189 0.38 11.57 6.69
C SER A 189 -0.24 11.40 8.09
N PRO A 190 -0.19 12.42 8.97
CA PRO A 190 -0.61 12.28 10.36
C PRO A 190 -2.13 12.44 10.51
N TYR A 191 -2.92 11.54 9.92
CA TYR A 191 -4.39 11.58 9.97
C TYR A 191 -4.98 10.55 10.95
N THR A 192 -4.65 9.26 10.81
CA THR A 192 -5.01 8.21 11.77
C THR A 192 -4.00 8.14 12.93
N SER A 193 -4.37 7.48 14.03
CA SER A 193 -3.43 7.26 15.15
C SER A 193 -2.32 6.29 14.75
N GLU A 194 -2.68 5.31 13.92
CA GLU A 194 -1.86 4.28 13.30
C GLU A 194 -0.73 4.89 12.46
N GLU A 195 -1.06 5.85 11.57
CA GLU A 195 -0.08 6.60 10.77
C GLU A 195 0.82 7.48 11.66
N VAL A 196 0.24 8.20 12.65
CA VAL A 196 1.00 9.03 13.60
C VAL A 196 2.02 8.21 14.40
N ILE A 197 1.62 7.04 14.90
CA ILE A 197 2.50 6.12 15.64
C ILE A 197 3.58 5.55 14.74
N SER A 198 3.22 5.07 13.55
CA SER A 198 4.15 4.43 12.62
C SER A 198 5.22 5.43 12.15
N ARG A 199 4.80 6.63 11.74
CA ARG A 199 5.71 7.74 11.42
C ARG A 199 6.61 8.08 12.61
N ARG A 200 6.04 8.23 13.82
CA ARG A 200 6.81 8.57 15.02
C ARG A 200 7.89 7.52 15.29
N PHE A 201 7.52 6.25 15.30
CA PHE A 201 8.46 5.13 15.52
C PHE A 201 9.63 5.19 14.52
N ILE A 202 9.37 5.35 13.23
CA ILE A 202 10.43 5.34 12.21
C ILE A 202 11.36 6.55 12.39
N LEU A 203 10.82 7.75 12.65
CA LEU A 203 11.60 8.99 12.79
C LEU A 203 12.38 9.09 14.12
N GLU A 204 11.81 8.62 15.23
CA GLU A 204 12.41 8.68 16.56
C GLU A 204 13.35 7.50 16.82
N ASN A 205 12.92 6.26 16.54
CA ASN A 205 13.71 5.06 16.85
C ASN A 205 14.80 4.77 15.80
N LYS A 206 14.67 5.32 14.58
CA LYS A 206 15.63 5.22 13.47
C LYS A 206 16.15 3.78 13.27
N PRO A 207 15.28 2.85 12.84
CA PRO A 207 15.63 1.44 12.68
C PRO A 207 16.83 1.26 11.75
N SER A 208 17.60 0.19 11.97
CA SER A 208 18.70 -0.21 11.09
C SER A 208 18.23 -0.57 9.67
N GLY A 209 16.96 -0.96 9.49
CA GLY A 209 16.33 -1.05 8.18
C GLY A 209 14.81 -1.11 8.22
N ILE A 210 14.18 -0.92 7.07
CA ILE A 210 12.74 -1.05 6.84
C ILE A 210 12.50 -2.28 5.96
N ILE A 211 11.59 -3.17 6.38
CA ILE A 211 11.05 -4.24 5.55
C ILE A 211 9.66 -3.78 5.13
N ASN A 212 9.54 -3.29 3.89
CA ASN A 212 8.31 -2.71 3.35
C ASN A 212 7.58 -3.76 2.49
N ILE A 213 6.37 -4.13 2.90
CA ILE A 213 5.61 -5.24 2.31
C ILE A 213 4.52 -4.68 1.39
N VAL A 214 4.71 -4.97 0.10
CA VAL A 214 3.88 -4.54 -1.02
C VAL A 214 3.02 -5.71 -1.47
N ASP A 215 1.71 -5.52 -1.46
CA ASP A 215 0.77 -6.40 -2.16
C ASP A 215 0.91 -6.16 -3.68
N ALA A 216 1.28 -7.22 -4.41
CA ALA A 216 1.57 -7.18 -5.84
C ALA A 216 0.32 -7.08 -6.72
N THR A 217 -0.86 -7.48 -6.22
CA THR A 217 -2.13 -7.39 -6.97
C THR A 217 -2.58 -5.93 -7.16
N ASN A 218 -2.09 -5.05 -6.28
CA ASN A 218 -2.49 -3.65 -6.14
C ASN A 218 -1.24 -2.77 -5.91
N ILE A 219 -0.23 -3.00 -6.75
CA ILE A 219 1.10 -2.41 -6.62
C ILE A 219 1.10 -0.87 -6.65
N GLU A 220 0.24 -0.24 -7.46
CA GLU A 220 0.17 1.22 -7.62
C GLU A 220 -0.07 1.95 -6.28
N ARG A 221 -1.05 1.49 -5.50
CA ARG A 221 -1.37 2.05 -4.17
C ARG A 221 -0.24 1.78 -3.17
N ASN A 222 0.28 0.56 -3.14
CA ASN A 222 1.35 0.16 -2.21
C ASN A 222 2.66 0.95 -2.48
N LEU A 223 2.91 1.35 -3.74
CA LEU A 223 4.07 2.18 -4.08
C LEU A 223 3.98 3.61 -3.53
N TYR A 224 2.79 4.15 -3.21
CA TYR A 224 2.67 5.48 -2.62
C TYR A 224 3.39 5.59 -1.27
N LEU A 225 3.08 4.67 -0.34
CA LEU A 225 3.80 4.54 0.93
C LEU A 225 5.28 4.24 0.71
N THR A 226 5.61 3.41 -0.29
CA THR A 226 6.99 3.02 -0.60
C THR A 226 7.86 4.24 -0.91
N MET A 227 7.38 5.18 -1.74
CA MET A 227 8.13 6.40 -2.05
C MET A 227 8.36 7.27 -0.81
N GLN A 228 7.34 7.46 0.02
CA GLN A 228 7.47 8.22 1.28
C GLN A 228 8.46 7.58 2.27
N LEU A 229 8.56 6.25 2.29
CA LEU A 229 9.55 5.54 3.10
C LEU A 229 10.97 5.64 2.50
N MET A 230 11.11 5.71 1.18
CA MET A 230 12.41 5.89 0.49
C MET A 230 13.00 7.29 0.74
N GLU A 231 12.17 8.33 0.79
CA GLU A 231 12.58 9.71 1.11
C GLU A 231 13.23 9.86 2.51
N LEU A 232 13.01 8.90 3.41
CA LEU A 232 13.62 8.90 4.75
C LEU A 232 15.11 8.54 4.75
N GLY A 233 15.66 8.00 3.66
CA GLY A 233 17.06 7.58 3.54
C GLY A 233 17.46 6.41 4.44
N ILE A 234 16.49 5.69 5.03
CA ILE A 234 16.71 4.50 5.84
C ILE A 234 16.83 3.29 4.89
N PRO A 235 17.82 2.38 5.06
CA PRO A 235 17.95 1.19 4.22
C PRO A 235 16.65 0.37 4.18
N MET A 236 16.16 0.06 2.98
CA MET A 236 14.87 -0.62 2.78
C MET A 236 15.02 -1.88 1.94
N VAL A 237 14.31 -2.93 2.33
CA VAL A 237 14.03 -4.11 1.49
C VAL A 237 12.55 -4.08 1.11
N LEU A 238 12.26 -4.22 -0.18
CA LEU A 238 10.89 -4.34 -0.70
C LEU A 238 10.50 -5.82 -0.76
N ALA A 239 9.55 -6.22 0.09
CA ALA A 239 9.00 -7.57 0.12
C ALA A 239 7.71 -7.60 -0.71
N LEU A 240 7.83 -7.99 -1.98
CA LEU A 240 6.70 -8.14 -2.90
C LEU A 240 5.95 -9.44 -2.59
N ASN A 241 4.67 -9.31 -2.22
CA ASN A 241 3.83 -10.38 -1.67
C ASN A 241 2.55 -10.60 -2.51
N MET A 242 1.81 -11.69 -2.27
CA MET A 242 0.63 -12.10 -3.05
C MET A 242 0.96 -12.42 -4.53
N MET A 243 2.20 -12.88 -4.78
CA MET A 243 2.69 -13.27 -6.10
C MET A 243 1.99 -14.52 -6.66
N ASP A 244 1.37 -15.33 -5.80
CA ASP A 244 0.50 -16.45 -6.14
C ASP A 244 -0.85 -15.99 -6.72
N GLU A 245 -1.44 -14.93 -6.17
CA GLU A 245 -2.63 -14.28 -6.77
C GLU A 245 -2.27 -13.63 -8.12
N VAL A 246 -1.13 -12.93 -8.21
CA VAL A 246 -0.67 -12.34 -9.48
C VAL A 246 -0.40 -13.40 -10.56
N ARG A 247 0.16 -14.56 -10.19
CA ARG A 247 0.39 -15.70 -11.11
C ARG A 247 -0.89 -16.48 -11.47
N SER A 248 -2.04 -16.13 -10.88
CA SER A 248 -3.33 -16.79 -11.11
C SER A 248 -4.33 -15.95 -11.93
N ASN A 249 -3.91 -14.77 -12.40
CA ASN A 249 -4.68 -13.88 -13.30
C ASN A 249 -4.16 -13.95 -14.75
#